data_AF-A0A2Z5WL47-F1
#
_entry.id   AF-A0A2Z5WL47-F1
#
_cell.length_a   1.000
_cell.length_b   1.000
_cell.length_c   1.000
_cell.angle_alpha   90.00
_cell.angle_beta   90.00
_cell.angle_gamma   90.00
#
_symmetry.space_group_name_H-M   'P 1'
#
loop_
_entity.id
_entity.type
_entity.pdbx_description
1 polymer ?
#
loop_
_entity_poly.entity_id
_entity_poly.type
_entity_poly.pdbx_seq_one_letter_code
_entity_poly.pdbx_strand_id
1 'polypeptide(L)'
;QSGQEDVTCSHCHGSGAEAGSGVETCPTCHGHGVVVKTVRTIVGMMQTQTECPTCHGEGTVIKSKCHECGGSGVVKGDEVVEINIPAGVCEGMVVNVPGKGNAGKHNGITGNIQVYIEEEPPTSAM
;
A
#
# COMPACT_ATOMS: atom_id res chain seq x y z
N GLN A 1 -3.62 -2.18 20.57
CA GLN A 1 -2.93 -3.49 20.53
C GLN A 1 -1.68 -3.29 19.69
N SER A 2 -0.49 -3.67 20.18
CA SER A 2 0.77 -3.56 19.44
C SER A 2 0.88 -4.71 18.43
N GLY A 3 0.37 -4.46 17.22
CA GLY A 3 0.57 -5.34 16.07
C GLY A 3 1.76 -4.84 15.27
N GLN A 4 2.60 -5.75 14.78
CA GLN A 4 3.76 -5.41 13.98
C GLN A 4 3.32 -4.90 12.60
N GLU A 5 3.31 -3.58 12.43
CA GLU A 5 2.76 -2.89 11.26
C GLU A 5 3.84 -2.54 10.24
N ASP A 6 3.44 -2.45 8.97
CA ASP A 6 4.30 -1.92 7.93
C ASP A 6 4.23 -0.40 7.98
N VAL A 7 5.33 0.25 8.35
CA VAL A 7 5.47 1.70 8.36
C VAL A 7 6.31 2.15 7.17
N THR A 8 6.07 3.37 6.70
CA THR A 8 6.84 3.96 5.59
C THR A 8 8.32 4.04 5.96
N CYS A 9 9.19 3.49 5.11
CA CYS A 9 10.63 3.56 5.34
C CYS A 9 11.10 5.02 5.32
N SER A 10 11.67 5.49 6.43
CA SER A 10 12.11 6.89 6.57
C SER A 10 13.28 7.25 5.67
N HIS A 11 14.14 6.28 5.33
CA HIS A 11 15.29 6.52 4.44
C HIS A 11 14.87 6.80 3.00
N CYS A 12 14.01 5.95 2.44
CA CYS A 12 13.56 6.08 1.05
C CYS A 12 12.20 6.80 0.89
N HIS A 13 11.58 7.20 2.01
CA HIS A 13 10.28 7.86 2.06
C HIS A 13 9.17 7.10 1.30
N GLY A 14 9.17 5.77 1.36
CA GLY A 14 8.16 4.94 0.68
C GLY A 14 8.52 4.49 -0.73
N SER A 15 9.53 5.09 -1.37
CA SER A 15 9.89 4.79 -2.76
C SER A 15 10.51 3.41 -2.98
N GLY A 16 11.11 2.81 -1.95
CA GLY A 16 11.90 1.59 -2.07
C GLY A 16 13.27 1.80 -2.74
N ALA A 17 13.61 3.02 -3.15
CA ALA A 17 14.84 3.33 -3.86
C ALA A 17 15.86 4.03 -2.96
N GLU A 18 17.14 3.89 -3.28
CA GLU A 18 18.19 4.70 -2.66
C GLU A 18 18.03 6.19 -2.98
N ALA A 19 18.39 7.03 -2.01
CA ALA A 19 18.25 8.48 -2.13
C ALA A 19 19.05 9.02 -3.33
N GLY A 20 18.47 9.98 -4.06
CA GLY A 20 19.14 10.75 -5.12
C GLY A 20 19.07 10.16 -6.53
N SER A 21 19.24 8.85 -6.72
CA SER A 21 19.27 8.27 -8.09
C SER A 21 18.89 6.79 -8.17
N GLY A 22 18.12 6.27 -7.20
CA GLY A 22 17.71 4.88 -7.19
C GLY A 22 16.56 4.53 -8.14
N VAL A 23 15.95 5.53 -8.79
CA VAL A 23 14.77 5.37 -9.67
C VAL A 23 15.09 5.87 -11.07
N GLU A 24 14.76 5.09 -12.09
CA GLU A 24 14.87 5.49 -13.50
C GLU A 24 13.51 5.34 -14.18
N THR A 25 13.25 6.14 -15.22
CA THR A 25 12.06 5.96 -16.07
C THR A 25 12.10 4.57 -16.69
N CYS A 26 10.98 3.85 -16.65
CA CYS A 26 10.91 2.51 -17.20
C CYS A 26 11.22 2.53 -18.70
N PRO A 27 12.26 1.81 -19.18
CA PRO A 27 12.66 1.86 -20.59
C PRO A 27 11.65 1.18 -21.52
N THR A 28 10.78 0.32 -20.98
CA THR A 28 9.81 -0.44 -21.76
C THR A 28 8.56 0.37 -22.05
N CYS A 29 8.02 1.08 -21.05
CA CYS A 29 6.84 1.92 -21.22
C CYS A 29 7.15 3.41 -21.29
N HIS A 30 8.43 3.83 -21.18
CA HIS A 30 8.85 5.23 -21.22
C HIS A 30 8.09 6.13 -20.22
N GLY A 31 7.76 5.62 -19.04
CA GLY A 31 6.99 6.35 -18.03
C GLY A 31 5.47 6.20 -18.11
N HIS A 32 4.95 5.55 -19.16
CA HIS A 32 3.50 5.43 -19.35
C HIS A 32 2.82 4.40 -18.43
N GLY A 33 3.57 3.50 -17.79
CA GLY A 33 3.02 2.43 -16.96
C GLY A 33 2.33 1.30 -17.74
N VAL A 34 1.97 1.52 -19.00
CA VAL A 34 1.29 0.57 -19.88
C VAL A 34 2.04 0.37 -21.19
N VAL A 35 1.81 -0.78 -21.83
CA VAL A 35 2.30 -1.11 -23.17
C VAL A 35 1.14 -1.50 -24.08
N VAL A 36 1.21 -1.11 -25.36
CA VAL A 36 0.19 -1.46 -26.36
C VAL A 36 0.56 -2.80 -26.99
N LYS A 37 -0.34 -3.78 -26.88
CA LYS A 37 -0.20 -5.09 -27.51
C LYS A 37 -1.20 -5.22 -28.67
N THR A 38 -0.68 -5.48 -29.85
CA THR A 38 -1.51 -5.83 -31.02
C THR A 38 -1.81 -7.32 -31.00
N VAL A 39 -3.08 -7.68 -30.90
CA VAL A 39 -3.57 -9.06 -30.86
C VAL A 39 -4.39 -9.32 -32.12
N ARG A 40 -4.11 -10.43 -32.80
CA ARG A 40 -4.88 -10.86 -33.97
C ARG A 40 -6.11 -11.63 -33.49
N THR A 41 -7.29 -11.15 -33.85
CA THR A 41 -8.58 -11.80 -33.60
C THR A 41 -9.20 -12.28 -34.91
N ILE A 42 -10.31 -13.01 -34.83
CA ILE A 42 -11.07 -13.48 -36.00
C ILE A 42 -11.57 -12.31 -36.85
N VAL A 43 -11.81 -11.15 -36.24
CA VAL A 43 -12.37 -9.95 -36.89
C VAL A 43 -11.29 -8.97 -37.37
N GLY A 44 -10.00 -9.21 -37.05
CA GLY A 44 -8.90 -8.35 -37.51
C GLY A 44 -7.79 -8.18 -36.47
N MET A 45 -7.07 -7.07 -36.55
CA MET A 45 -6.06 -6.70 -35.54
C MET A 45 -6.71 -5.78 -34.51
N MET A 46 -6.63 -6.14 -33.23
CA MET A 46 -7.09 -5.33 -32.10
C MET A 46 -5.87 -4.84 -31.31
N GLN A 47 -5.86 -3.57 -30.92
CA GLN A 47 -4.87 -3.04 -29.99
C GLN A 47 -5.46 -3.00 -28.58
N THR A 48 -4.74 -3.57 -27.62
CA THR A 48 -5.11 -3.56 -26.20
C THR A 48 -3.98 -2.94 -25.40
N GLN A 49 -4.31 -2.07 -24.44
CA GLN A 49 -3.36 -1.62 -23.44
C GLN A 49 -3.27 -2.67 -22.34
N THR A 50 -2.04 -3.03 -21.95
CA THR A 50 -1.76 -3.92 -20.83
C THR A 50 -0.77 -3.23 -19.91
N GLU A 51 -0.81 -3.55 -18.62
CA GLU A 51 0.21 -3.11 -17.68
C GLU A 51 1.62 -3.42 -18.21
N CYS A 52 2.56 -2.51 -17.98
CA CYS A 52 3.95 -2.74 -18.38
C CYS A 52 4.54 -3.86 -17.50
N PRO A 53 5.02 -4.97 -18.07
CA PRO A 53 5.54 -6.09 -17.28
C PRO A 53 6.85 -5.79 -16.56
N THR A 54 7.52 -4.69 -16.92
CA THR A 54 8.83 -4.30 -16.37
C THR A 54 8.69 -3.45 -15.11
N CYS A 55 7.69 -2.57 -15.06
CA CYS A 55 7.44 -1.68 -13.93
C CYS A 55 6.09 -1.93 -13.25
N HIS A 56 5.33 -2.95 -13.67
CA HIS A 56 4.02 -3.30 -13.10
C HIS A 56 3.06 -2.10 -12.95
N GLY A 57 3.03 -1.21 -13.95
CA GLY A 57 2.17 -0.01 -13.90
C GLY A 57 2.83 1.24 -13.31
N GLU A 58 3.96 1.14 -12.61
CA GLU A 58 4.56 2.29 -11.90
C GLU A 58 5.19 3.36 -12.82
N GLY A 59 5.50 3.02 -14.07
CA GLY A 59 6.19 3.91 -15.01
C GLY A 59 7.68 4.13 -14.71
N THR A 60 8.17 3.67 -13.56
CA THR A 60 9.56 3.78 -13.13
C THR A 60 10.11 2.43 -12.67
N VAL A 61 11.43 2.30 -12.60
CA VAL A 61 12.12 1.09 -12.14
C VAL A 61 13.15 1.44 -11.08
N ILE A 62 13.21 0.63 -10.02
CA ILE A 62 14.21 0.79 -8.96
C ILE A 62 15.52 0.14 -9.42
N LYS A 63 16.53 0.96 -9.71
CA LYS A 63 17.87 0.49 -10.07
C LYS A 63 18.71 0.15 -8.84
N SER A 64 18.60 0.99 -7.82
CA SER A 64 19.31 0.85 -6.55
C SER A 64 18.28 0.73 -5.45
N LYS A 65 18.11 -0.50 -4.93
CA LYS A 65 17.17 -0.78 -3.86
C LYS A 65 17.65 -0.13 -2.56
N CYS A 66 16.72 0.49 -1.84
CA CYS A 66 16.98 1.01 -0.50
C CYS A 66 17.51 -0.10 0.41
N HIS A 67 18.63 0.15 1.08
CA HIS A 67 19.31 -0.80 1.95
C HIS A 67 18.55 -1.06 3.25
N GLU A 68 17.78 -0.10 3.75
CA GLU A 68 16.98 -0.28 4.96
C GLU A 68 15.76 -1.18 4.72
N CYS A 69 15.01 -0.95 3.64
CA CYS A 69 13.77 -1.70 3.37
C CYS A 69 13.93 -2.81 2.31
N GLY A 70 15.12 -2.98 1.75
CA GLY A 70 15.39 -3.98 0.71
C GLY A 70 14.62 -3.77 -0.60
N GLY A 71 14.12 -2.57 -0.83
CA GLY A 71 13.32 -2.25 -2.02
C GLY A 71 11.81 -2.30 -1.85
N SER A 72 11.28 -2.54 -0.64
CA SER A 72 9.83 -2.62 -0.40
C SER A 72 9.15 -1.26 -0.25
N GLY A 73 9.90 -0.24 0.18
CA GLY A 73 9.35 1.07 0.59
C GLY A 73 8.82 1.11 2.03
N VAL A 74 8.74 -0.04 2.72
CA VAL A 74 8.16 -0.15 4.07
C VAL A 74 9.05 -1.00 4.97
N VAL A 75 9.05 -0.71 6.27
CA VAL A 75 9.75 -1.46 7.31
C VAL A 75 8.76 -1.88 8.39
N LYS A 76 9.10 -2.90 9.18
CA LYS A 76 8.29 -3.26 10.34
C LYS A 76 8.53 -2.27 11.48
N GLY A 77 7.45 -1.70 12.00
CA GLY A 77 7.48 -0.78 13.13
C GLY A 77 6.25 -0.97 14.03
N ASP A 78 6.19 -0.13 15.05
CA ASP A 78 5.05 0.01 15.95
C ASP A 78 4.54 1.45 15.81
N GLU A 79 3.25 1.66 15.49
CA GLU A 79 2.59 2.96 15.57
C GLU A 79 1.53 2.91 16.67
N VAL A 80 1.53 3.96 17.51
CA VAL A 80 0.45 4.13 18.49
C VAL A 80 -0.68 4.87 17.80
N VAL A 81 -1.79 4.18 17.59
CA VAL A 81 -3.01 4.78 17.01
C VAL A 81 -3.97 5.14 18.13
N GLU A 82 -4.17 6.44 18.34
CA GLU A 82 -5.23 6.96 19.21
C GLU A 82 -6.58 6.86 18.51
N ILE A 83 -7.50 6.11 19.11
CA ILE A 83 -8.84 5.86 18.56
C ILE A 83 -9.84 6.53 19.50
N ASN A 84 -10.56 7.54 19.00
CA ASN A 84 -11.66 8.13 19.74
C ASN A 84 -12.94 7.33 19.45
N ILE A 85 -13.53 6.75 20.51
CA ILE A 85 -14.80 6.03 20.40
C ILE A 85 -15.94 7.02 20.70
N PRO A 86 -16.74 7.42 19.70
CA PRO A 86 -17.82 8.37 19.91
C PRO A 86 -18.94 7.74 20.74
N ALA A 87 -19.65 8.57 21.50
CA ALA A 87 -20.85 8.13 22.21
C ALA A 87 -21.92 7.64 21.21
N GLY A 88 -22.58 6.52 21.54
CA GLY A 88 -23.62 5.93 20.71
C GLY A 88 -23.14 4.85 19.74
N VAL A 89 -21.88 4.41 19.83
CA VAL A 89 -21.50 3.10 19.28
C VAL A 89 -22.14 2.00 20.12
N CYS A 90 -22.56 0.92 19.46
CA CYS A 90 -23.09 -0.27 20.12
C CYS A 90 -22.29 -1.51 19.69
N GLU A 91 -22.50 -2.62 20.39
CA GLU A 91 -22.00 -3.93 20.01
C GLU A 91 -22.22 -4.24 18.52
N GLY A 92 -21.18 -4.76 17.87
CA GLY A 92 -21.21 -5.14 16.45
C GLY A 92 -20.93 -3.99 15.47
N MET A 93 -20.76 -2.76 15.94
CA MET A 93 -20.36 -1.64 15.09
C MET A 93 -18.88 -1.70 14.73
N VAL A 94 -18.56 -1.21 13.52
CA VAL A 94 -17.18 -1.05 13.05
C VAL A 94 -16.88 0.43 12.92
N VAL A 95 -15.89 0.91 13.67
CA VAL A 95 -15.35 2.26 13.53
C VAL A 95 -14.16 2.21 12.58
N ASN A 96 -14.22 2.98 11.49
CA ASN A 96 -13.15 3.09 10.51
C ASN A 96 -12.20 4.26 10.88
N VAL A 97 -10.91 3.97 11.00
CA VAL A 97 -9.86 4.94 11.30
C VAL A 97 -9.01 5.12 10.03
N PRO A 98 -9.25 6.19 9.26
CA PRO A 98 -8.63 6.34 7.95
C PRO A 98 -7.13 6.62 8.04
N GLY A 99 -6.35 6.04 7.13
CA GLY A 99 -4.92 6.33 6.98
C GLY A 99 -4.04 5.85 8.14
N LYS A 100 -4.58 5.00 9.02
CA LYS A 100 -3.89 4.42 10.17
C LYS A 100 -3.59 2.93 10.03
N GLY A 101 -3.93 2.33 8.89
CA GLY A 101 -3.54 0.96 8.58
C GLY A 101 -2.10 0.88 8.09
N ASN A 102 -1.69 -0.29 7.60
CA ASN A 102 -0.35 -0.51 7.07
C ASN A 102 -0.04 0.47 5.91
N ALA A 103 1.19 0.97 5.89
CA ALA A 103 1.74 1.73 4.78
C ALA A 103 1.77 0.88 3.51
N GLY A 104 1.44 1.50 2.37
CA GLY A 104 1.53 0.85 1.08
C GLY A 104 3.00 0.75 0.62
N LYS A 105 3.33 -0.38 -0.02
CA LYS A 105 4.62 -0.54 -0.71
C LYS A 105 4.70 0.44 -1.89
N HIS A 106 5.93 0.85 -2.23
CA HIS A 106 6.21 1.68 -3.42
C HIS A 106 5.32 2.91 -3.55
N ASN A 107 5.32 3.77 -2.52
CA ASN A 107 4.44 4.95 -2.41
C ASN A 107 2.93 4.63 -2.45
N GLY A 108 2.55 3.39 -2.14
CA GLY A 108 1.16 3.00 -2.01
C GLY A 108 0.46 3.75 -0.89
N ILE A 109 -0.85 3.92 -1.05
CA ILE A 109 -1.69 4.63 -0.06
C ILE A 109 -1.78 3.80 1.21
N THR A 110 -1.61 4.45 2.36
CA THR A 110 -1.79 3.82 3.67
C THR A 110 -3.22 3.33 3.85
N GLY A 111 -3.37 2.10 4.35
CA GLY A 111 -4.67 1.50 4.62
C GLY A 111 -5.41 2.17 5.80
N ASN A 112 -6.55 1.60 6.15
CA ASN A 112 -7.32 2.03 7.31
C ASN A 112 -7.31 0.93 8.39
N ILE A 113 -7.53 1.32 9.65
CA ILE A 113 -7.84 0.38 10.72
C ILE A 113 -9.35 0.29 10.87
N GLN A 114 -9.86 -0.93 10.98
CA GLN A 114 -11.25 -1.18 11.37
C GLN A 114 -11.27 -1.67 12.81
N VAL A 115 -12.01 -0.97 13.66
CA VAL A 115 -12.17 -1.27 15.07
C VAL A 115 -13.56 -1.86 15.26
N TYR A 116 -13.62 -3.15 15.58
CA TYR A 116 -14.86 -3.83 15.92
C TYR A 116 -15.16 -3.60 17.40
N ILE A 117 -16.37 -3.14 17.71
CA ILE A 117 -16.81 -2.86 19.08
C ILE A 117 -17.49 -4.09 19.66
N GLU A 118 -16.95 -4.59 20.76
CA GLU A 118 -17.53 -5.65 21.58
C GLU A 118 -17.81 -5.07 22.97
N GLU A 119 -19.05 -5.26 23.46
CA GLU A 119 -19.43 -4.85 24.80
C GLU A 119 -19.02 -5.94 25.80
N GLU A 120 -18.36 -5.55 26.88
CA GLU A 120 -18.10 -6.51 27.95
C GLU A 120 -19.44 -6.94 28.58
N PRO A 121 -19.62 -8.25 28.84
CA PRO A 121 -20.83 -8.71 29.47
C PRO A 121 -20.98 -8.05 30.86
N PRO A 122 -22.21 -7.69 31.27
CA PRO A 122 -22.43 -7.10 32.57
C PRO A 122 -21.92 -8.05 33.66
N THR A 123 -21.14 -7.54 34.61
CA THR A 123 -20.57 -8.25 35.77
C THR A 123 -21.62 -8.68 36.81
N SER A 124 -22.77 -9.17 36.35
CA SER A 124 -23.93 -9.59 37.14
C SER A 124 -24.32 -11.01 36.77
N ALA A 125 -23.37 -11.94 36.90
CA ALA A 125 -23.63 -13.37 36.95
C ALA A 125 -22.98 -13.93 38.22
N MET A 126 -23.53 -13.54 39.37
CA MET A 126 -23.36 -14.22 40.66
C MET A 126 -24.71 -14.18 41.39
#